data_AF-A0A811Q9K5-F1
#
_entry.id   AF-A0A811Q9K5-F1
#
_cell.length_a   1.000
_cell.length_b   1.000
_cell.length_c   1.000
_cell.angle_alpha   90.00
_cell.angle_beta   90.00
_cell.angle_gamma   90.00
#
_symmetry.space_group_name_H-M   'P 1'
#
loop_
_entity.id
_entity.type
_entity.pdbx_description
1 polymer ?
#
loop_
_entity_poly.entity_id
_entity_poly.type
_entity_poly.pdbx_seq_one_letter_code
_entity_poly.pdbx_strand_id
1 'polypeptide(L)'
;MAVSRVSLLSLMASAMFVLAAFDGAKAQEAHGVFATYNLYNPQSINWDMRKASTLCATWDADMPLAWRQRYGWTAFCGPAGEHGQPSCGRCLEVRMHALFSPSCGSVCLFSRTRNIIDSGFLSR
;
A
#
# COMPACT_ATOMS: atom_id res chain seq x y z
N MET A 1 14.90 43.56 -20.29
CA MET A 1 13.68 43.06 -19.63
C MET A 1 13.94 43.09 -18.13
N ALA A 2 13.48 44.12 -17.42
CA ALA A 2 13.71 44.25 -15.98
C ALA A 2 12.56 43.56 -15.23
N VAL A 3 12.84 42.40 -14.65
CA VAL A 3 11.87 41.70 -13.80
C VAL A 3 11.80 42.46 -12.49
N SER A 4 10.63 43.04 -12.18
CA SER A 4 10.42 43.79 -10.95
C SER A 4 10.59 42.90 -9.72
N ARG A 5 11.09 43.46 -8.61
CA ARG A 5 11.28 42.75 -7.33
C ARG A 5 9.99 42.07 -6.86
N VAL A 6 8.83 42.66 -7.14
CA VAL A 6 7.50 42.10 -6.83
C VAL A 6 7.21 40.84 -7.67
N SER A 7 7.65 40.84 -8.93
CA SER A 7 7.48 39.71 -9.86
C SER A 7 8.44 38.56 -9.52
N LEU A 8 9.63 38.87 -9.01
CA LEU A 8 10.54 37.88 -8.42
C LEU A 8 9.93 37.25 -7.15
N LEU A 9 9.37 38.04 -6.24
CA LEU A 9 8.75 37.54 -5.02
C LEU A 9 7.53 36.66 -5.31
N SER A 10 6.70 36.99 -6.30
CA SER A 10 5.55 36.16 -6.69
C SER A 10 5.95 34.84 -7.34
N LEU A 11 7.03 34.82 -8.13
CA LEU A 11 7.57 33.58 -8.71
C LEU A 11 8.14 32.65 -7.64
N MET A 12 8.85 33.19 -6.66
CA MET A 12 9.41 32.39 -5.56
C MET A 12 8.30 31.84 -4.65
N ALA A 13 7.26 32.63 -4.36
CA ALA A 13 6.13 32.19 -3.55
C ALA A 13 5.32 31.08 -4.24
N SER A 14 5.09 31.20 -5.56
CA SER A 14 4.40 30.15 -6.33
C SER A 14 5.25 28.88 -6.45
N ALA A 15 6.56 28.99 -6.66
CA ALA A 15 7.45 27.84 -6.65
C ALA A 15 7.43 27.10 -5.31
N MET A 16 7.53 27.81 -4.18
CA MET A 16 7.46 27.20 -2.84
C MET A 16 6.13 26.50 -2.58
N PHE A 17 5.02 27.06 -3.05
CA PHE A 17 3.69 26.45 -2.92
C PHE A 17 3.56 25.15 -3.72
N VAL A 18 4.16 25.12 -4.92
CA VAL A 18 4.19 23.93 -5.77
C VAL A 18 5.03 22.82 -5.13
N LEU A 19 6.22 23.12 -4.58
CA LEU A 19 7.05 22.11 -3.91
C LEU A 19 6.41 21.52 -2.65
N ALA A 20 5.61 22.28 -1.91
CA ALA A 20 4.96 21.81 -0.67
C ALA A 20 3.76 20.88 -0.92
N ALA A 21 3.21 20.83 -2.13
CA ALA A 21 2.02 20.04 -2.46
C ALA A 21 2.33 18.61 -2.95
N PHE A 22 3.60 18.26 -3.15
CA PHE A 22 3.98 16.91 -3.61
C PHE A 22 4.13 15.94 -2.44
N ASP A 23 3.02 15.32 -2.05
CA ASP A 23 3.04 14.12 -1.21
C ASP A 23 3.43 12.92 -2.09
N GLY A 24 4.75 12.67 -2.20
CA GLY A 24 5.28 11.55 -2.95
C GLY A 24 4.97 10.22 -2.24
N ALA A 25 4.37 9.26 -2.95
CA ALA A 25 4.20 7.91 -2.44
C ALA A 25 5.57 7.26 -2.18
N LYS A 26 5.90 7.00 -0.92
CA LYS A 26 7.11 6.27 -0.51
C LYS A 26 6.94 4.79 -0.88
N ALA A 27 7.68 4.31 -1.88
CA ALA A 27 7.88 2.88 -2.07
C ALA A 27 8.88 2.39 -1.01
N GLN A 28 8.48 1.39 -0.23
CA GLN A 28 9.30 0.78 0.83
C GLN A 28 9.55 -0.69 0.47
N GLU A 29 10.77 -1.15 0.69
CA GLU A 29 11.18 -2.54 0.40
C GLU A 29 12.06 -3.07 1.54
N ALA A 30 11.94 -4.37 1.81
CA ALA A 30 12.80 -5.10 2.74
C ALA A 30 13.12 -6.48 2.19
N HIS A 31 14.34 -6.94 2.45
CA HIS A 31 14.85 -8.24 2.03
C HIS A 31 15.23 -9.09 3.25
N GLY A 32 15.26 -10.42 3.09
CA GLY A 32 15.60 -11.33 4.18
C GLY A 32 14.59 -11.32 5.33
N VAL A 33 13.34 -10.95 5.04
CA VAL A 33 12.26 -10.92 6.02
C VAL A 33 11.69 -12.32 6.25
N PHE A 34 11.35 -12.62 7.50
CA PHE A 34 10.71 -13.88 7.85
C PHE A 34 9.20 -13.79 7.60
N ALA A 35 8.68 -14.67 6.76
CA ALA A 35 7.25 -14.78 6.47
C ALA A 35 6.69 -16.07 7.08
N THR A 36 5.79 -15.93 8.03
CA THR A 36 4.99 -17.04 8.56
C THR A 36 3.60 -17.04 7.95
N TYR A 37 2.92 -18.18 8.02
CA TYR A 37 1.54 -18.30 7.57
C TYR A 37 0.58 -18.25 8.77
N ASN A 38 -0.61 -17.71 8.54
CA ASN A 38 -1.73 -17.81 9.46
C ASN A 38 -2.97 -18.28 8.69
N LEU A 39 -3.68 -19.28 9.20
CA LEU A 39 -4.86 -19.85 8.54
C LEU A 39 -6.11 -19.04 8.90
N TYR A 40 -6.33 -17.95 8.16
CA TYR A 40 -7.58 -17.18 8.28
C TYR A 40 -8.78 -17.84 7.58
N ASN A 41 -8.54 -18.72 6.61
CA ASN A 41 -9.56 -19.38 5.78
C ASN A 41 -10.68 -18.42 5.32
N PRO A 42 -10.36 -17.38 4.53
CA PRO A 42 -11.32 -16.33 4.19
C PRO A 42 -12.56 -16.86 3.47
N GLN A 43 -12.45 -17.95 2.71
CA GLN A 43 -13.58 -18.53 2.00
C GLN A 43 -14.65 -19.09 2.95
N SER A 44 -14.28 -19.73 4.06
CA SER A 44 -15.25 -20.29 5.02
C SER A 44 -15.98 -19.21 5.83
N ILE A 45 -15.37 -18.03 5.97
CA ILE A 45 -15.93 -16.89 6.69
C ILE A 45 -16.54 -15.83 5.76
N ASN A 46 -16.78 -16.16 4.49
CA ASN A 46 -17.32 -15.23 3.48
C ASN A 46 -16.49 -13.92 3.35
N TRP A 47 -15.18 -14.05 3.50
CA TRP A 47 -14.21 -12.97 3.45
C TRP A 47 -14.48 -11.88 4.49
N ASP A 48 -15.17 -12.21 5.59
CA ASP A 48 -15.49 -11.27 6.66
C ASP A 48 -14.28 -11.04 7.58
N MET A 49 -13.72 -9.85 7.51
CA MET A 49 -12.54 -9.46 8.30
C MET A 49 -12.82 -9.41 9.81
N ARG A 50 -14.07 -9.16 10.21
CA ARG A 50 -14.48 -9.09 11.62
C ARG A 50 -14.48 -10.49 12.23
N LYS A 51 -14.86 -11.51 11.46
CA LYS A 51 -14.78 -12.92 11.89
C LYS A 51 -13.36 -13.43 12.03
N ALA A 52 -12.46 -12.98 11.17
CA ALA A 52 -11.03 -13.29 11.26
C ALA A 52 -10.31 -12.47 12.36
N SER A 53 -11.02 -11.59 13.08
CA SER A 53 -10.47 -10.70 14.11
C SER A 53 -9.21 -9.95 13.66
N THR A 54 -9.21 -9.52 12.39
CA THR A 54 -8.06 -8.80 11.82
C THR A 54 -8.03 -7.36 12.32
N LEU A 55 -6.84 -6.80 12.52
CA LEU A 55 -6.68 -5.40 12.94
C LEU A 55 -7.39 -4.43 11.98
N CYS A 56 -7.31 -4.70 10.68
CA CYS A 56 -7.88 -3.86 9.64
C CYS A 56 -9.41 -3.96 9.51
N ALA A 57 -10.06 -4.88 10.23
CA ALA A 57 -11.52 -5.01 10.21
C ALA A 57 -12.23 -3.71 10.66
N THR A 58 -11.58 -2.89 11.48
CA THR A 58 -12.13 -1.60 11.94
C THR A 58 -12.37 -0.63 10.78
N TRP A 59 -11.57 -0.69 9.72
CA TRP A 59 -11.59 0.28 8.62
C TRP A 59 -12.01 -0.33 7.27
N ASP A 60 -11.65 -1.59 7.00
CA ASP A 60 -11.82 -2.20 5.68
C ASP A 60 -12.87 -3.32 5.64
N ALA A 61 -13.50 -3.68 6.77
CA ALA A 61 -14.50 -4.76 6.79
C ALA A 61 -15.70 -4.51 5.87
N ASP A 62 -16.09 -3.24 5.70
CA ASP A 62 -17.27 -2.85 4.92
C ASP A 62 -16.95 -2.63 3.42
N MET A 63 -15.72 -2.96 2.99
CA MET A 63 -15.34 -2.98 1.58
C MET A 63 -16.19 -3.97 0.78
N PRO A 64 -16.44 -3.70 -0.52
CA PRO A 64 -17.18 -4.62 -1.37
C PRO A 64 -16.48 -5.99 -1.44
N LEU A 65 -17.27 -7.06 -1.57
CA LEU A 65 -16.77 -8.44 -1.54
C LEU A 65 -15.70 -8.68 -2.62
N ALA A 66 -15.91 -8.16 -3.83
CA ALA A 66 -14.95 -8.24 -4.92
C ALA A 66 -13.59 -7.62 -4.56
N TRP A 67 -13.58 -6.57 -3.75
CA TRP A 67 -12.35 -5.96 -3.25
C TRP A 67 -11.65 -6.90 -2.25
N ARG A 68 -12.40 -7.44 -1.28
CA ARG A 68 -11.88 -8.37 -0.25
C ARG A 68 -11.31 -9.66 -0.83
N GLN A 69 -11.86 -10.11 -1.95
CA GLN A 69 -11.49 -11.33 -2.68
C GLN A 69 -10.35 -11.13 -3.68
N ARG A 70 -10.00 -9.89 -4.02
CA ARG A 70 -9.10 -9.60 -5.14
C ARG A 70 -7.69 -10.15 -4.94
N TYR A 71 -7.22 -10.13 -3.69
CA TYR A 71 -5.88 -10.58 -3.31
C TYR A 71 -5.93 -11.41 -2.04
N GLY A 72 -4.88 -12.20 -1.81
CA GLY A 72 -4.70 -12.89 -0.54
C GLY A 72 -4.55 -11.91 0.61
N TRP A 73 -4.87 -12.38 1.82
CA TRP A 73 -4.76 -11.60 3.05
C TRP A 73 -3.43 -11.87 3.73
N THR A 74 -2.81 -10.84 4.31
CA THR A 74 -1.62 -11.01 5.14
C THR A 74 -1.61 -10.04 6.31
N ALA A 75 -0.87 -10.42 7.35
CA ALA A 75 -0.51 -9.55 8.45
C ALA A 75 0.93 -9.06 8.24
N PHE A 76 1.20 -7.80 8.57
CA PHE A 76 2.50 -7.19 8.33
C PHE A 76 3.10 -6.62 9.62
N CYS A 77 4.32 -7.05 9.90
CA CYS A 77 5.16 -6.58 11.00
C CYS A 77 6.65 -6.49 10.58
N GLY A 78 6.91 -6.32 9.27
CA GLY A 78 8.27 -6.29 8.71
C GLY A 78 9.04 -5.01 9.06
N PRO A 79 10.37 -4.95 8.83
CA PRO A 79 11.20 -3.83 9.28
C PRO A 79 11.03 -2.52 8.48
N ALA A 80 10.49 -2.58 7.25
CA ALA A 80 10.28 -1.41 6.40
C ALA A 80 8.85 -1.38 5.88
N GLY A 81 8.12 -0.30 6.16
CA GLY A 81 6.69 -0.22 5.88
C GLY A 81 6.00 0.68 6.90
N GLU A 82 4.82 1.17 6.57
CA GLU A 82 3.86 1.60 7.60
C GLU A 82 3.34 0.36 8.36
N HIS A 83 3.01 0.52 9.65
CA HIS A 83 2.48 -0.56 10.50
C HIS A 83 1.17 -0.16 11.15
N GLY A 84 0.34 -1.16 11.46
CA GLY A 84 -0.92 -0.93 12.14
C GLY A 84 -1.94 -0.26 11.23
N GLN A 85 -2.68 0.73 11.74
CA GLN A 85 -3.71 1.43 10.99
C GLN A 85 -3.28 1.96 9.60
N PRO A 86 -2.14 2.68 9.44
CA PRO A 86 -1.74 3.19 8.12
C PRO A 86 -1.40 2.10 7.09
N SER A 87 -1.09 0.88 7.56
CA SER A 87 -0.83 -0.27 6.69
C SER A 87 -2.11 -0.95 6.17
N CYS A 88 -3.23 -0.79 6.87
CA CYS A 88 -4.56 -1.16 6.38
C CYS A 88 -4.88 -0.28 5.19
N GLY A 89 -4.87 -0.82 3.99
CA GLY A 89 -4.88 -0.02 2.78
C GLY A 89 -3.98 -0.57 1.69
N ARG A 90 -2.99 -1.39 2.04
CA ARG A 90 -1.75 -1.39 1.26
C ARG A 90 -1.47 -2.73 0.63
N CYS A 91 -0.98 -2.71 -0.61
CA CYS A 91 -0.56 -3.93 -1.28
C CYS A 91 0.92 -4.18 -1.08
N LEU A 92 1.28 -5.45 -0.85
CA LEU A 92 2.66 -5.91 -0.76
C LEU A 92 2.93 -6.88 -1.91
N GLU A 93 4.03 -6.67 -2.60
CA GLU A 93 4.58 -7.68 -3.51
C GLU A 93 5.55 -8.55 -2.70
N VAL A 94 5.21 -9.83 -2.55
CA VAL A 94 6.04 -10.78 -1.80
C VAL A 94 6.77 -11.66 -2.80
N ARG A 95 8.10 -11.59 -2.80
CA ARG A 95 8.96 -12.48 -3.61
C ARG A 95 9.69 -13.46 -2.70
N MET A 96 9.55 -14.75 -3.01
CA MET A 96 10.28 -15.82 -2.34
C MET A 96 11.68 -15.91 -2.94
N HIS A 97 12.71 -15.78 -2.10
CA HIS A 97 14.12 -15.89 -2.53
C HIS A 97 14.65 -17.33 -2.57
N ALA A 98 13.82 -18.34 -2.24
CA ALA A 98 14.19 -19.74 -2.35
C ALA A 98 13.93 -20.28 -3.76
N LEU A 99 14.99 -20.83 -4.38
CA LEU A 99 14.92 -21.63 -5.61
C LEU A 99 13.89 -22.76 -5.42
N PHE A 100 12.98 -22.92 -6.40
CA PHE A 100 11.84 -23.86 -6.45
C PHE A 100 10.50 -23.37 -5.86
N SER A 101 9.87 -22.39 -6.52
CA SER A 101 8.48 -22.50 -7.04
C SER A 101 8.08 -21.19 -7.75
N PRO A 102 7.56 -21.21 -9.01
CA PRO A 102 7.33 -20.01 -9.82
C PRO A 102 6.01 -19.28 -9.50
N SER A 103 5.46 -19.42 -8.29
CA SER A 103 4.23 -18.73 -7.90
C SER A 103 4.56 -17.43 -7.16
N CYS A 104 4.80 -16.36 -7.91
CA CYS A 104 4.76 -14.99 -7.39
C CYS A 104 3.32 -14.70 -6.91
N GLY A 105 3.15 -14.53 -5.60
CA GLY A 105 1.87 -14.13 -5.00
C GLY A 105 1.92 -12.67 -4.57
N SER A 106 1.18 -11.80 -5.24
CA SER A 106 0.89 -10.46 -4.69
C SER A 106 -0.10 -10.63 -3.56
N VAL A 107 0.22 -10.12 -2.37
CA VAL A 107 -0.65 -10.23 -1.18
C VAL A 107 -0.92 -8.82 -0.68
N CYS A 108 -2.20 -8.42 -0.67
CA CYS A 108 -2.52 -7.10 -0.13
C CYS A 108 -2.79 -7.21 1.37
N LEU A 109 -2.16 -6.31 2.13
CA LEU A 109 -2.74 -5.89 3.38
C LEU A 109 -4.07 -5.21 3.07
N PHE A 110 -5.10 -5.68 3.75
CA PHE A 110 -6.48 -5.30 3.51
C PHE A 110 -6.65 -3.81 3.25
N SER A 111 -7.26 -3.42 2.14
CA SER A 111 -7.21 -2.08 1.56
C SER A 111 -8.55 -1.43 1.25
N ARG A 112 -8.51 -0.09 1.30
CA ARG A 112 -9.33 0.84 0.53
C ARG A 112 -8.70 1.08 -0.84
N THR A 113 -9.24 0.49 -1.91
CA THR A 113 -8.90 0.90 -3.28
C THR A 113 -9.27 2.37 -3.49
N ARG A 114 -8.27 3.24 -3.62
CA ARG A 114 -8.32 4.26 -4.67
C ARG A 114 -7.48 3.75 -5.83
N ASN A 115 -8.18 3.43 -6.92
CA ASN A 115 -7.71 3.18 -8.29
C ASN A 115 -6.19 3.01 -8.48
N ILE A 116 -5.69 1.78 -8.36
CA ILE A 116 -4.43 1.33 -8.98
C ILE A 116 -4.77 0.78 -10.38
N ILE A 117 -5.30 1.64 -11.24
CA ILE A 117 -5.33 1.39 -12.70
C ILE A 117 -4.44 2.43 -13.42
N ASP A 118 -3.69 3.27 -12.69
CA ASP A 118 -2.94 4.39 -13.30
C ASP A 118 -1.48 4.55 -12.82
N SER A 119 -0.92 3.57 -12.13
CA SER A 119 0.51 3.62 -11.75
C SER A 119 1.26 2.57 -12.52
N GLY A 120 1.80 3.01 -13.66
CA GLY A 120 2.65 2.25 -14.55
C GLY A 120 3.70 1.44 -13.79
N PHE A 121 3.63 0.15 -14.09
CA PHE A 121 4.71 -0.82 -14.03
C PHE A 121 6.05 -0.16 -14.39
N LEU A 122 6.93 0.02 -13.42
CA LEU A 122 8.35 0.31 -13.67
C LEU A 122 9.16 -0.51 -12.67
N SER A 123 9.45 -1.75 -13.08
CA SER A 123 10.68 -2.42 -12.67
C SER A 123 11.86 -1.56 -13.10
N ARG A 124 12.61 -1.06 -12.13
CA ARG A 124 14.06 -0.88 -12.22
C ARG A 124 14.67 -1.21 -10.87
#